data_AF-X1TEN6-F1
#
_entry.id   AF-X1TEN6-F1
#
_cell.length_a   1.000
_cell.length_b   1.000
_cell.length_c   1.000
_cell.angle_alpha   90.00
_cell.angle_beta   90.00
_cell.angle_gamma   90.00
#
_symmetry.space_group_name_H-M   'P 1'
#
loop_
_entity.id
_entity.type
_entity.pdbx_description
1 polymer ?
#
loop_
_entity_poly.entity_id
_entity_poly.type
_entity_poly.pdbx_seq_one_letter_code
_entity_poly.pdbx_strand_id
1 'polypeptide(L)'
;HFRSYYMTYQEENDKLLSSFLERTFFKTWENLEKGFENFRTLELFVNTKCNLKCSYCYLANFGSELYPLELQDDRRVLANLQVLLDWLIGRKLAPKLELFSGDPFSLQALGMILDKFEGAENKPESIVIPTNYTFILDENLTEKIECLVERSGRLSMPIYLSTSIDGKYCEANRPFRSGKSDPRDDGYYDRVFAFNKRWGFTFHPMIHSAHIDSWQNNFLWFQEMLKKHDIPWSNIYLLEVRNKEWSRDNILGFEEFIKFLITWTFFVPCHGNAQ
;
A
#
# COMPACT_ATOMS: atom_id res chain seq x y z
N HIS A 1 -37.69 46.69 4.18
CA HIS A 1 -36.88 46.12 3.09
C HIS A 1 -36.36 44.74 3.50
N PHE A 2 -36.98 43.66 3.03
CA PHE A 2 -36.44 42.32 3.18
C PHE A 2 -35.33 42.12 2.14
N ARG A 3 -34.06 42.19 2.55
CA ARG A 3 -32.94 41.72 1.71
C ARG A 3 -32.95 40.20 1.78
N SER A 4 -33.44 39.56 0.72
CA SER A 4 -33.17 38.15 0.46
C SER A 4 -31.67 37.99 0.22
N TYR A 5 -30.93 37.49 1.22
CA TYR A 5 -29.54 37.06 1.03
C TYR A 5 -29.56 35.77 0.21
N TYR A 6 -29.55 35.90 -1.11
CA TYR A 6 -29.24 34.78 -1.98
C TYR A 6 -27.76 34.43 -1.80
N MET A 7 -27.47 33.24 -1.28
CA MET A 7 -26.13 32.68 -1.31
C MET A 7 -25.67 32.53 -2.76
N THR A 8 -24.40 32.77 -2.99
CA THR A 8 -23.75 32.41 -4.25
C THR A 8 -23.62 30.89 -4.37
N TYR A 9 -23.52 30.40 -5.61
CA TYR A 9 -23.26 28.99 -5.88
C TYR A 9 -21.99 28.48 -5.16
N GLN A 10 -20.93 29.30 -5.08
CA GLN A 10 -19.71 28.92 -4.36
C GLN A 10 -19.96 28.76 -2.86
N GLU A 11 -20.64 29.73 -2.23
CA GLU A 11 -20.95 29.66 -0.80
C GLU A 11 -21.84 28.46 -0.45
N GLU A 12 -22.78 28.12 -1.32
CA GLU A 12 -23.61 26.92 -1.17
C GLU A 12 -22.76 25.65 -1.25
N ASN A 13 -21.87 25.54 -2.24
CA ASN A 13 -20.98 24.38 -2.37
C ASN A 13 -19.98 24.27 -1.22
N ASP A 14 -19.41 25.38 -0.76
CA ASP A 14 -18.50 25.40 0.39
C ASP A 14 -19.20 24.91 1.65
N LYS A 15 -20.44 25.33 1.87
CA LYS A 15 -21.27 24.85 2.98
C LYS A 15 -21.61 23.37 2.84
N LEU A 16 -21.95 22.92 1.63
CA LEU A 16 -22.25 21.52 1.37
C LEU A 16 -21.02 20.63 1.62
N LEU A 17 -19.87 21.01 1.07
CA LEU A 17 -18.61 20.30 1.25
C LEU A 17 -18.20 20.27 2.73
N SER A 18 -18.23 21.43 3.40
CA SER A 18 -17.91 21.50 4.83
C SER A 18 -18.86 20.64 5.65
N SER A 19 -20.16 20.68 5.36
CA SER A 19 -21.14 19.85 6.05
C SER A 19 -20.88 18.35 5.84
N PHE A 20 -20.52 17.95 4.62
CA PHE A 20 -20.16 16.58 4.31
C PHE A 20 -18.91 16.15 5.08
N LEU A 21 -17.81 16.90 5.00
CA LEU A 21 -16.54 16.56 5.66
C LEU A 21 -16.69 16.49 7.19
N GLU A 22 -17.35 17.46 7.81
CA GLU A 22 -17.56 17.49 9.26
C GLU A 22 -18.43 16.31 9.73
N ARG A 23 -19.48 15.95 8.96
CA ARG A 23 -20.41 14.87 9.36
C ARG A 23 -19.89 13.47 9.04
N THR A 24 -18.86 13.33 8.20
CA THR A 24 -18.32 12.04 7.76
C THR A 24 -16.89 11.85 8.27
N PHE A 25 -15.90 12.37 7.54
CA PHE A 25 -14.48 12.21 7.81
C PHE A 25 -14.07 12.77 9.16
N PHE A 26 -14.30 14.05 9.44
CA PHE A 26 -13.73 14.68 10.62
C PHE A 26 -14.35 14.14 11.91
N LYS A 27 -15.67 13.96 11.96
CA LYS A 27 -16.34 13.25 13.06
C LYS A 27 -15.78 11.83 13.28
N THR A 28 -15.40 11.14 12.21
CA THR A 28 -14.79 9.81 12.29
C THR A 28 -13.35 9.90 12.80
N TRP A 29 -12.57 10.87 12.34
CA TRP A 29 -11.17 11.04 12.72
C TRP A 29 -10.98 11.61 14.14
N GLU A 30 -12.00 12.26 14.71
CA GLU A 30 -12.03 12.63 16.13
C GLU A 30 -12.15 11.40 17.04
N ASN A 31 -12.83 10.35 16.59
CA ASN A 31 -13.01 9.10 17.32
C ASN A 31 -13.25 7.93 16.35
N LEU A 32 -12.20 7.18 16.03
CA LEU A 32 -12.26 6.07 15.07
C LEU A 32 -13.22 4.95 15.52
N GLU A 33 -13.35 4.70 16.82
CA GLU A 33 -14.21 3.63 17.36
C GLU A 33 -15.70 3.90 17.08
N LYS A 34 -16.13 5.16 17.25
CA LYS A 34 -17.52 5.59 17.05
C LYS A 34 -17.80 6.12 15.65
N GLY A 35 -16.77 6.30 14.85
CA GLY A 35 -16.83 6.82 13.50
C GLY A 35 -17.29 5.80 12.47
N PHE A 36 -17.58 6.29 11.27
CA PHE A 36 -18.06 5.49 10.16
C PHE A 36 -16.91 4.79 9.45
N GLU A 37 -17.02 3.48 9.22
CA GLU A 37 -15.97 2.65 8.64
C GLU A 37 -15.41 3.19 7.31
N ASN A 38 -16.29 3.59 6.39
CA ASN A 38 -15.93 4.11 5.07
C ASN A 38 -15.14 5.44 5.08
N PHE A 39 -15.08 6.12 6.23
CA PHE A 39 -14.48 7.45 6.35
C PHE A 39 -13.30 7.48 7.32
N ARG A 40 -12.75 6.33 7.72
CA ARG A 40 -11.65 6.23 8.72
C ARG A 40 -10.27 6.56 8.17
N THR A 41 -10.09 6.39 6.87
CA THR A 41 -8.76 6.40 6.24
C THR A 41 -8.49 7.72 5.52
N LEU A 42 -7.27 8.21 5.68
CA LEU A 42 -6.68 9.25 4.86
C LEU A 42 -5.55 8.63 4.04
N GLU A 43 -5.76 8.60 2.72
CA GLU A 43 -4.78 8.13 1.75
C GLU A 43 -3.90 9.29 1.28
N LEU A 44 -2.59 9.11 1.38
CA LEU A 44 -1.59 10.14 1.08
C LEU A 44 -0.66 9.66 -0.04
N PHE A 45 -0.81 10.24 -1.24
CA PHE A 45 0.17 10.12 -2.32
C PHE A 45 1.26 11.16 -2.16
N VAL A 46 2.43 10.74 -1.73
CA VAL A 46 3.53 11.64 -1.41
C VAL A 46 4.32 12.02 -2.67
N ASN A 47 4.64 11.04 -3.51
CA ASN A 47 5.26 11.23 -4.84
C ASN A 47 5.11 9.96 -5.70
N THR A 48 5.59 10.01 -6.94
CA THR A 48 5.57 8.88 -7.88
C THR A 48 6.97 8.30 -8.16
N LYS A 49 7.99 8.67 -7.38
CA LYS A 49 9.40 8.33 -7.64
C LYS A 49 9.72 6.91 -7.20
N CYS A 50 9.72 5.95 -8.13
CA CYS A 50 9.96 4.53 -7.84
C CYS A 50 11.18 4.00 -8.61
N ASN A 51 11.98 3.13 -7.99
CA ASN A 51 13.11 2.45 -8.63
C ASN A 51 12.70 1.35 -9.63
N LEU A 52 11.44 0.91 -9.61
CA LEU A 52 10.88 -0.06 -10.55
C LEU A 52 10.08 0.62 -11.68
N LYS A 53 9.93 -0.10 -12.79
CA LYS A 53 9.12 0.25 -13.96
C LYS A 53 8.16 -0.89 -14.28
N CYS A 54 7.28 -1.23 -13.33
CA CYS A 54 6.34 -2.33 -13.53
C CYS A 54 5.49 -2.08 -14.76
N SER A 55 5.36 -3.10 -15.60
CA SER A 55 4.61 -3.08 -16.86
C SER A 55 3.19 -2.53 -16.67
N TYR A 56 2.52 -3.00 -15.61
CA TYR A 56 1.15 -2.64 -15.28
C TYR A 56 1.00 -1.37 -14.42
N CYS A 57 2.09 -0.75 -13.97
CA CYS A 57 1.98 0.35 -13.00
C CYS A 57 1.49 1.63 -13.68
N TYR A 58 0.30 2.09 -13.27
CA TYR A 58 -0.30 3.32 -13.76
C TYR A 58 0.61 4.54 -13.54
N LEU A 59 1.27 4.64 -12.38
CA LEU A 59 2.23 5.71 -12.10
C LEU A 59 3.51 5.62 -12.95
N ALA A 60 3.94 4.42 -13.34
CA ALA A 60 5.09 4.27 -14.23
C ALA A 60 4.77 4.72 -15.66
N ASN A 61 3.53 4.52 -16.10
CA ASN A 61 3.07 4.77 -17.46
C ASN A 61 2.49 6.18 -17.66
N PHE A 62 1.83 6.74 -16.64
CA PHE A 62 1.08 8.00 -16.72
C PHE A 62 1.40 8.97 -15.57
N GLY A 63 2.34 8.62 -14.68
CA GLY A 63 2.62 9.39 -13.46
C GLY A 63 3.00 10.84 -13.72
N SER A 64 3.69 11.14 -14.82
CA SER A 64 4.05 12.53 -15.18
C SER A 64 2.85 13.38 -15.62
N GLU A 65 1.78 12.76 -16.12
CA GLU A 65 0.55 13.45 -16.51
C GLU A 65 -0.34 13.73 -15.28
N LEU A 66 -0.36 12.80 -14.34
CA LEU A 66 -1.19 12.84 -13.14
C LEU A 66 -0.54 13.65 -12.02
N TYR A 67 0.78 13.55 -11.92
CA TYR A 67 1.62 14.17 -10.90
C TYR A 67 2.80 14.84 -11.60
N PRO A 68 2.65 16.10 -12.05
CA PRO A 68 3.71 16.80 -12.77
C PRO A 68 5.02 16.82 -11.99
N LEU A 69 6.13 16.46 -12.64
CA LEU A 69 7.42 16.23 -11.98
C LEU A 69 7.96 17.49 -11.29
N GLU A 70 7.66 18.67 -11.83
CA GLU A 70 8.00 19.98 -11.27
C GLU A 70 7.31 20.29 -9.93
N LEU A 71 6.24 19.55 -9.60
CA LEU A 71 5.55 19.64 -8.31
C LEU A 71 6.04 18.58 -7.31
N GLN A 72 6.81 17.59 -7.77
CA GLN A 72 7.34 16.49 -6.97
C GLN A 72 8.75 16.77 -6.40
N ASP A 73 9.06 18.04 -6.13
CA ASP A 73 10.24 18.40 -5.36
C ASP A 73 10.10 17.92 -3.91
N ASP A 74 11.09 17.19 -3.42
CA ASP A 74 11.02 16.52 -2.13
C ASP A 74 10.83 17.50 -0.97
N ARG A 75 11.46 18.68 -1.03
CA ARG A 75 11.31 19.71 0.01
C ARG A 75 9.91 20.29 0.02
N ARG A 76 9.36 20.60 -1.16
CA ARG A 76 7.98 21.08 -1.29
C ARG A 76 6.97 20.05 -0.80
N VAL A 77 7.15 18.79 -1.19
CA VAL A 77 6.28 17.68 -0.77
C VAL A 77 6.28 17.52 0.76
N LEU A 78 7.46 17.52 1.39
CA LEU A 78 7.57 17.43 2.84
C LEU A 78 7.01 18.66 3.56
N ALA A 79 7.18 19.86 3.01
CA ALA A 79 6.58 21.08 3.56
C ALA A 79 5.04 21.03 3.50
N ASN A 80 4.47 20.53 2.40
CA ASN A 80 3.02 20.36 2.27
C ASN A 80 2.49 19.29 3.23
N LEU A 81 3.20 18.17 3.36
CA LEU A 81 2.87 17.14 4.35
C LEU A 81 2.88 17.73 5.76
N GLN A 82 3.88 18.53 6.11
CA GLN A 82 3.94 19.20 7.40
C GLN A 82 2.70 20.06 7.66
N VAL A 83 2.28 20.88 6.69
CA VAL A 83 1.08 21.72 6.83
C VAL A 83 -0.17 20.88 7.10
N LEU A 84 -0.32 19.75 6.41
CA LEU A 84 -1.43 18.83 6.62
C LEU A 84 -1.39 18.20 8.02
N LEU A 85 -0.23 17.70 8.45
CA LEU A 85 -0.05 17.09 9.77
C LEU A 85 -0.33 18.09 10.90
N ASP A 86 0.18 19.32 10.77
CA ASP A 86 -0.06 20.40 11.73
C ASP A 86 -1.55 20.75 11.81
N TRP A 87 -2.26 20.75 10.68
CA TRP A 87 -3.71 20.97 10.64
C TRP A 87 -4.49 19.82 11.31
N LEU A 88 -4.13 18.55 11.04
CA LEU A 88 -4.76 17.38 11.67
C LEU A 88 -4.58 17.43 13.20
N ILE A 89 -3.35 17.66 13.66
CA ILE A 89 -3.02 17.73 15.08
C ILE A 89 -3.73 18.91 15.75
N GLY A 90 -3.72 20.09 15.13
CA GLY A 90 -4.41 21.28 15.65
C GLY A 90 -5.92 21.09 15.80
N ARG A 91 -6.52 20.25 14.95
CA ARG A 91 -7.94 19.86 15.02
C ARG A 91 -8.19 18.59 15.86
N LYS A 92 -7.15 17.98 16.43
CA LYS A 92 -7.24 16.69 17.14
C LYS A 92 -7.82 15.56 16.28
N LEU A 93 -7.51 15.56 14.98
CA LEU A 93 -7.95 14.52 14.04
C LEU A 93 -6.86 13.46 13.89
N ALA A 94 -7.23 12.19 13.94
CA ALA A 94 -6.34 11.05 13.82
C ALA A 94 -6.92 9.97 12.91
N PRO A 95 -6.94 10.19 11.58
CA PRO A 95 -7.30 9.13 10.63
C PRO A 95 -6.35 7.94 10.69
N LYS A 96 -6.80 6.78 10.22
CA LYS A 96 -5.88 5.74 9.73
C LYS A 96 -5.13 6.29 8.53
N LEU A 97 -3.83 6.05 8.47
CA LEU A 97 -3.00 6.58 7.37
C LEU A 97 -2.65 5.46 6.40
N GLU A 98 -2.82 5.73 5.11
CA GLU A 98 -2.24 4.92 4.04
C GLU A 98 -1.27 5.78 3.24
N LEU A 99 0.00 5.40 3.24
CA LEU A 99 1.07 6.16 2.63
C LEU A 99 1.48 5.51 1.30
N PHE A 100 1.08 6.14 0.20
CA PHE A 100 1.46 5.74 -1.13
C PHE A 100 2.62 6.61 -1.61
N SER A 101 3.71 5.97 -2.03
CA SER A 101 4.79 6.65 -2.71
C SER A 101 5.48 5.70 -3.68
N GLY A 102 6.39 6.23 -4.49
CA GLY A 102 7.45 5.37 -4.99
C GLY A 102 8.50 5.12 -3.89
N ASP A 103 9.05 3.90 -3.87
CA ASP A 103 10.07 3.44 -2.92
C ASP A 103 11.45 4.03 -3.31
N PRO A 104 12.29 4.58 -2.38
CA PRO A 104 12.22 4.59 -0.92
C PRO A 104 11.91 5.96 -0.28
N PHE A 105 11.31 6.90 -1.01
CA PHE A 105 11.06 8.26 -0.48
C PHE A 105 10.13 8.29 0.75
N SER A 106 9.31 7.25 0.92
CA SER A 106 8.41 7.07 2.05
C SER A 106 9.07 7.21 3.42
N LEU A 107 10.39 6.96 3.55
CA LEU A 107 11.06 6.98 4.86
C LEU A 107 11.13 8.36 5.51
N GLN A 108 11.34 9.43 4.73
CA GLN A 108 11.39 10.80 5.27
C GLN A 108 9.99 11.25 5.71
N ALA A 109 8.98 10.99 4.88
CA ALA A 109 7.60 11.27 5.20
C ALA A 109 7.15 10.48 6.45
N LEU A 110 7.50 9.20 6.53
CA LEU A 110 7.19 8.35 7.67
C LEU A 110 7.85 8.85 8.96
N GLY A 111 9.13 9.21 8.91
CA GLY A 111 9.84 9.82 10.04
C GLY A 111 9.12 11.07 10.55
N MET A 112 8.75 11.99 9.64
CA MET A 112 8.00 13.20 9.98
C MET A 112 6.63 12.90 10.60
N ILE A 113 5.89 11.93 10.07
CA ILE A 113 4.59 11.52 10.64
C ILE A 113 4.77 11.04 12.09
N LEU A 114 5.75 10.16 12.33
CA LEU A 114 6.03 9.66 13.69
C LEU A 114 6.45 10.80 14.63
N ASP A 115 7.33 11.69 14.18
CA ASP A 115 7.79 12.85 14.97
C ASP A 115 6.64 13.79 15.35
N LYS A 116 5.74 14.08 14.40
CA LYS A 116 4.61 15.01 14.61
C LYS A 116 3.58 14.43 15.58
N PHE A 117 3.26 13.15 15.46
CA PHE A 117 2.25 12.52 16.31
C PHE A 117 2.80 11.96 17.64
N GLU A 118 4.11 11.93 17.86
CA GLU A 118 4.73 11.39 19.09
C GLU A 118 4.12 11.99 20.37
N GLY A 119 3.93 13.31 20.40
CA GLY A 119 3.32 14.06 21.51
C GLY A 119 1.85 14.45 21.31
N ALA A 120 1.19 14.01 20.24
CA ALA A 120 -0.20 14.36 19.96
C ALA A 120 -1.16 13.61 20.89
N GLU A 121 -2.27 14.28 21.28
CA GLU A 121 -3.34 13.70 22.09
C GLU A 121 -4.03 12.55 21.36
N ASN A 122 -4.37 12.77 20.09
CA ASN A 122 -4.95 11.76 19.21
C ASN A 122 -3.88 11.30 18.21
N LYS A 123 -3.77 9.99 18.02
CA LYS A 123 -2.78 9.35 17.15
C LYS A 123 -3.47 8.42 16.15
N PRO A 124 -2.99 8.35 14.90
CA PRO A 124 -3.43 7.34 13.93
C PRO A 124 -3.40 5.93 14.54
N GLU A 125 -4.47 5.16 14.38
CA GLU A 125 -4.53 3.76 14.83
C GLU A 125 -3.47 2.89 14.13
N SER A 126 -3.15 3.21 12.88
CA SER A 126 -2.16 2.49 12.08
C SER A 126 -1.67 3.32 10.89
N ILE A 127 -0.51 2.94 10.37
CA ILE A 127 0.05 3.47 9.12
C ILE A 127 0.28 2.29 8.18
N VAL A 128 -0.39 2.24 7.03
CA VAL A 128 -0.20 1.17 6.02
C VAL A 128 0.64 1.72 4.87
N ILE A 129 1.63 0.96 4.42
CA ILE A 129 2.55 1.37 3.34
C ILE A 129 2.69 0.23 2.34
N PRO A 130 2.11 0.34 1.14
CA PRO A 130 2.47 -0.51 0.01
C PRO A 130 3.92 -0.25 -0.40
N THR A 131 4.73 -1.30 -0.46
CA THR A 131 6.15 -1.21 -0.86
C THR A 131 6.47 -2.32 -1.84
N ASN A 132 7.40 -2.01 -2.74
CA ASN A 132 7.90 -2.98 -3.71
C ASN A 132 8.96 -3.94 -3.13
N TYR A 133 9.30 -3.78 -1.84
CA TYR A 133 10.25 -4.61 -1.10
C TYR A 133 11.68 -4.66 -1.66
N THR A 134 12.03 -3.74 -2.56
CA THR A 134 13.40 -3.66 -3.07
C THR A 134 14.39 -3.20 -2.00
N PHE A 135 13.92 -2.62 -0.89
CA PHE A 135 14.76 -2.26 0.24
C PHE A 135 15.49 -3.44 0.87
N ILE A 136 14.98 -4.68 0.75
CA ILE A 136 15.63 -5.91 1.24
C ILE A 136 16.96 -6.22 0.53
N LEU A 137 17.23 -5.52 -0.59
CA LEU A 137 18.52 -5.59 -1.29
C LEU A 137 19.60 -4.73 -0.62
N ASP A 138 19.24 -3.87 0.34
CA ASP A 138 20.14 -2.97 1.07
C ASP A 138 19.95 -3.20 2.59
N GLU A 139 20.99 -3.73 3.25
CA GLU A 139 20.97 -4.03 4.68
C GLU A 139 20.74 -2.78 5.53
N ASN A 140 21.40 -1.67 5.20
CA ASN A 140 21.25 -0.42 5.94
C ASN A 140 19.84 0.14 5.80
N LEU A 141 19.24 0.01 4.61
CA LEU A 141 17.86 0.45 4.38
C LEU A 141 16.86 -0.43 5.11
N THR A 142 17.11 -1.74 5.13
CA THR A 142 16.32 -2.72 5.88
C THR A 142 16.34 -2.38 7.37
N GLU A 143 17.52 -2.18 7.97
CA GLU A 143 17.67 -1.80 9.38
C GLU A 143 16.94 -0.50 9.72
N LYS A 144 16.99 0.51 8.82
CA LYS A 144 16.25 1.76 9.01
C LYS A 144 14.75 1.55 9.04
N ILE A 145 14.23 0.69 8.16
CA ILE A 145 12.80 0.34 8.15
C ILE A 145 12.43 -0.40 9.43
N GLU A 146 13.23 -1.36 9.88
CA GLU A 146 12.98 -2.06 11.15
C GLU A 146 12.96 -1.09 12.34
N CYS A 147 13.91 -0.16 12.40
CA CYS A 147 13.93 0.89 13.43
C CYS A 147 12.63 1.72 13.42
N LEU A 148 12.09 2.05 12.24
CA LEU A 148 10.84 2.80 12.13
C LEU A 148 9.64 1.96 12.54
N VAL A 149 9.56 0.69 12.14
CA VAL A 149 8.50 -0.25 12.55
C VAL A 149 8.49 -0.40 14.08
N GLU A 150 9.65 -0.63 14.70
CA GLU A 150 9.78 -0.72 16.17
C GLU A 150 9.37 0.58 16.86
N ARG A 151 9.85 1.72 16.36
CA ARG A 151 9.47 3.03 16.89
C ARG A 151 7.96 3.24 16.83
N SER A 152 7.35 2.91 15.70
CA SER A 152 5.91 3.07 15.49
C SER A 152 5.07 2.25 16.48
N GLY A 153 5.50 1.03 16.80
CA GLY A 153 4.88 0.19 17.82
C GLY A 153 4.96 0.81 19.22
N ARG A 154 6.13 1.34 19.61
CA ARG A 154 6.31 2.07 20.89
C ARG A 154 5.43 3.30 20.99
N LEU A 155 5.13 3.94 19.86
CA LEU A 155 4.25 5.11 19.79
C LEU A 155 2.76 4.77 19.70
N SER A 156 2.39 3.48 19.72
CA SER A 156 1.02 3.01 19.50
C SER A 156 0.43 3.45 18.14
N MET A 157 1.30 3.54 17.12
CA MET A 157 0.94 3.87 15.74
C MET A 157 1.56 2.83 14.78
N PRO A 158 1.23 1.53 14.92
CA PRO A 158 1.92 0.46 14.20
C PRO A 158 1.95 0.69 12.69
N ILE A 159 3.13 0.51 12.11
CA ILE A 159 3.33 0.45 10.66
C ILE A 159 3.07 -0.95 10.16
N TYR A 160 2.27 -1.06 9.10
CA TYR A 160 2.05 -2.29 8.35
C TYR A 160 2.58 -2.12 6.93
N LEU A 161 3.55 -2.95 6.54
CA LEU A 161 4.02 -2.99 5.16
C LEU A 161 3.17 -3.98 4.35
N SER A 162 2.70 -3.52 3.20
CA SER A 162 2.01 -4.32 2.21
C SER A 162 3.02 -4.77 1.15
N THR A 163 3.30 -6.07 1.12
CA THR A 163 4.38 -6.66 0.32
C THR A 163 3.96 -6.90 -1.11
N SER A 164 4.20 -5.90 -1.96
CA SER A 164 4.00 -6.06 -3.39
C SER A 164 5.26 -6.68 -3.99
N ILE A 165 5.28 -8.01 -4.14
CA ILE A 165 6.15 -8.78 -5.04
C ILE A 165 5.23 -9.69 -5.85
N ASP A 166 5.49 -9.89 -7.12
CA ASP A 166 4.68 -10.80 -7.95
C ASP A 166 5.12 -12.25 -7.82
N GLY A 167 6.33 -12.50 -7.30
CA GLY A 167 6.84 -13.83 -7.00
C GLY A 167 7.75 -14.37 -8.09
N LYS A 168 8.48 -15.45 -7.77
CA LYS A 168 9.62 -15.95 -8.55
C LYS A 168 9.37 -16.09 -10.05
N TYR A 169 8.17 -16.52 -10.46
CA TYR A 169 7.85 -16.76 -11.88
C TYR A 169 7.21 -15.57 -12.58
N CYS A 170 6.82 -14.54 -11.84
CA CYS A 170 6.07 -13.39 -12.36
C CYS A 170 6.76 -12.04 -12.11
N GLU A 171 7.86 -12.00 -11.35
CA GLU A 171 8.57 -10.76 -10.98
C GLU A 171 9.15 -9.99 -12.17
N ALA A 172 9.33 -10.65 -13.33
CA ALA A 172 9.71 -10.02 -14.58
C ALA A 172 8.74 -8.90 -15.01
N ASN A 173 7.49 -8.92 -14.53
CA ASN A 173 6.52 -7.85 -14.73
C ASN A 173 6.90 -6.54 -14.02
N ARG A 174 7.88 -6.58 -13.10
CA ARG A 174 8.31 -5.50 -12.20
C ARG A 174 9.80 -5.17 -12.37
N PRO A 175 10.28 -4.84 -13.59
CA PRO A 175 11.71 -4.64 -13.82
C PRO A 175 12.24 -3.38 -13.13
N PHE A 176 13.53 -3.37 -12.82
CA PHE A 176 14.22 -2.17 -12.34
C PHE A 176 14.36 -1.13 -13.45
N ARG A 177 14.19 0.16 -13.11
CA ARG A 177 14.41 1.29 -14.04
C ARG A 177 15.84 1.39 -14.54
N SER A 178 16.81 0.89 -13.77
CA SER A 178 18.23 0.96 -14.10
C SER A 178 18.61 0.13 -15.33
N GLY A 179 17.76 -0.82 -15.75
CA GLY A 179 18.05 -1.75 -16.84
C GLY A 179 19.14 -2.78 -16.52
N LYS A 180 19.63 -2.82 -15.28
CA LYS A 180 20.58 -3.84 -14.82
C LYS A 180 19.88 -5.20 -14.68
N SER A 181 20.68 -6.27 -14.64
CA SER A 181 20.20 -7.61 -14.30
C SER A 181 19.42 -7.59 -12.99
N ASP A 182 18.31 -8.34 -12.95
CA ASP A 182 17.47 -8.43 -11.75
C ASP A 182 18.26 -9.08 -10.61
N PRO A 183 18.50 -8.39 -9.48
CA PRO A 183 19.24 -8.93 -8.35
C PRO A 183 18.35 -9.80 -7.43
N ARG A 184 17.06 -9.96 -7.71
CA ARG A 184 16.12 -10.73 -6.87
C ARG A 184 16.23 -12.22 -7.15
N ASP A 185 17.17 -12.86 -6.46
CA ASP A 185 17.38 -14.31 -6.46
C ASP A 185 16.58 -15.03 -5.35
N ASP A 186 16.77 -16.34 -5.21
CA ASP A 186 16.13 -17.13 -4.15
C ASP A 186 16.53 -16.66 -2.74
N GLY A 187 17.74 -16.12 -2.58
CA GLY A 187 18.21 -15.56 -1.31
C GLY A 187 17.50 -14.24 -0.97
N TYR A 188 17.22 -13.39 -1.96
CA TYR A 188 16.36 -12.22 -1.79
C TYR A 188 14.97 -12.62 -1.31
N TYR A 189 14.31 -13.58 -1.98
CA TYR A 189 12.97 -14.01 -1.57
C TYR A 189 12.97 -14.63 -0.18
N ASP A 190 13.95 -15.44 0.18
CA ASP A 190 14.09 -15.98 1.55
C ASP A 190 14.11 -14.85 2.60
N ARG A 191 14.89 -13.79 2.36
CA ARG A 191 14.92 -12.61 3.25
C ARG A 191 13.59 -11.86 3.28
N VAL A 192 12.88 -11.72 2.16
CA VAL A 192 11.55 -11.09 2.12
C VAL A 192 10.56 -11.85 3.01
N PHE A 193 10.50 -13.18 2.91
CA PHE A 193 9.59 -13.98 3.71
C PHE A 193 10.00 -14.01 5.19
N ALA A 194 11.29 -14.11 5.49
CA ALA A 194 11.78 -13.99 6.87
C ALA A 194 11.41 -12.64 7.50
N PHE A 195 11.56 -11.54 6.76
CA PHE A 195 11.17 -10.20 7.21
C PHE A 195 9.67 -10.12 7.47
N ASN A 196 8.83 -10.62 6.55
CA ASN A 196 7.38 -10.63 6.73
C ASN A 196 6.94 -11.49 7.92
N LYS A 197 7.57 -12.64 8.15
CA LYS A 197 7.30 -13.49 9.33
C LYS A 197 7.63 -12.76 10.63
N ARG A 198 8.79 -12.09 10.70
CA ARG A 198 9.22 -11.34 11.89
C ARG A 198 8.21 -10.26 12.28
N TRP A 199 7.71 -9.52 11.30
CA TRP A 199 6.87 -8.33 11.54
C TRP A 199 5.36 -8.58 11.36
N GLY A 200 4.95 -9.78 10.95
CA GLY A 200 3.54 -10.12 10.74
C GLY A 200 2.91 -9.45 9.52
N PHE A 201 3.70 -9.17 8.48
CA PHE A 201 3.25 -8.52 7.26
C PHE A 201 2.69 -9.51 6.22
N THR A 202 1.98 -8.99 5.22
CA THR A 202 1.20 -9.77 4.25
C THR A 202 1.61 -9.47 2.80
N PHE A 203 1.34 -10.43 1.91
CA PHE A 203 1.72 -10.38 0.51
C PHE A 203 0.56 -9.92 -0.38
N HIS A 204 0.85 -9.02 -1.31
CA HIS A 204 -0.07 -8.46 -2.28
C HIS A 204 0.49 -8.56 -3.71
N PRO A 205 0.61 -9.78 -4.27
CA PRO A 205 1.10 -9.98 -5.63
C PRO A 205 0.05 -9.55 -6.67
N MET A 206 0.52 -9.00 -7.78
CA MET A 206 -0.34 -8.48 -8.84
C MET A 206 -0.47 -9.50 -9.98
N ILE A 207 -1.66 -10.08 -10.13
CA ILE A 207 -1.99 -10.97 -11.24
C ILE A 207 -2.10 -10.14 -12.51
N HIS A 208 -1.09 -10.29 -13.37
CA HIS A 208 -1.00 -9.62 -14.66
C HIS A 208 -1.22 -10.62 -15.81
N SER A 209 -1.70 -10.11 -16.95
CA SER A 209 -1.91 -10.91 -18.17
C SER A 209 -0.59 -11.52 -18.68
N ALA A 210 0.51 -10.79 -18.55
CA ALA A 210 1.83 -11.32 -18.85
C ALA A 210 2.20 -12.41 -17.83
N HIS A 211 2.57 -13.57 -18.36
CA HIS A 211 2.85 -14.80 -17.59
C HIS A 211 1.63 -15.39 -16.88
N ILE A 212 0.41 -15.19 -17.41
CA ILE A 212 -0.79 -15.78 -16.82
C ILE A 212 -0.66 -17.31 -16.61
N ASP A 213 -0.05 -18.00 -17.57
CA ASP A 213 0.16 -19.46 -17.54
C ASP A 213 1.11 -19.91 -16.41
N SER A 214 1.92 -18.99 -15.86
CA SER A 214 2.83 -19.28 -14.75
C SER A 214 2.17 -19.19 -13.38
N TRP A 215 0.95 -18.62 -13.26
CA TRP A 215 0.37 -18.28 -11.96
C TRP A 215 0.04 -19.46 -11.07
N GLN A 216 -0.29 -20.63 -11.63
CA GLN A 216 -0.48 -21.83 -10.82
C GLN A 216 0.82 -22.23 -10.09
N ASN A 217 1.94 -22.30 -10.83
CA ASN A 217 3.25 -22.58 -10.25
C ASN A 217 3.69 -21.47 -9.29
N ASN A 218 3.41 -20.21 -9.63
CA ASN A 218 3.75 -19.07 -8.80
C ASN A 218 2.97 -19.04 -7.48
N PHE A 219 1.68 -19.37 -7.51
CA PHE A 219 0.88 -19.53 -6.31
C PHE A 219 1.43 -20.66 -5.45
N LEU A 220 1.71 -21.84 -6.02
CA LEU A 220 2.29 -22.96 -5.26
C LEU A 220 3.65 -22.59 -4.65
N TRP A 221 4.48 -21.85 -5.36
CA TRP A 221 5.74 -21.31 -4.83
C TRP A 221 5.52 -20.37 -3.64
N PHE A 222 4.53 -19.47 -3.70
CA PHE A 222 4.15 -18.68 -2.52
C PHE A 222 3.75 -19.59 -1.36
N GLN A 223 2.92 -20.61 -1.59
CA GLN A 223 2.50 -21.54 -0.52
C GLN A 223 3.67 -22.31 0.08
N GLU A 224 4.64 -22.74 -0.73
CA GLU A 224 5.88 -23.37 -0.26
C GLU A 224 6.72 -22.42 0.59
N MET A 225 6.87 -21.17 0.17
CA MET A 225 7.61 -20.15 0.93
C MET A 225 6.89 -19.77 2.23
N LEU A 226 5.56 -19.60 2.20
CA LEU A 226 4.76 -19.36 3.40
C LEU A 226 4.96 -20.51 4.40
N LYS A 227 4.84 -21.76 3.95
CA LYS A 227 5.09 -22.95 4.78
C LYS A 227 6.52 -22.98 5.32
N LYS A 228 7.53 -22.73 4.48
CA LYS A 228 8.95 -22.71 4.86
C LYS A 228 9.24 -21.73 6.00
N HIS A 229 8.58 -20.58 6.00
CA HIS A 229 8.77 -19.53 7.00
C HIS A 229 7.69 -19.54 8.11
N ASP A 230 6.89 -20.61 8.22
CA ASP A 230 5.81 -20.74 9.21
C ASP A 230 4.81 -19.56 9.16
N ILE A 231 4.52 -19.06 7.96
CA ILE A 231 3.52 -18.03 7.72
C ILE A 231 2.20 -18.73 7.33
N PRO A 232 1.03 -18.30 7.87
CA PRO A 232 -0.25 -18.87 7.45
C PRO A 232 -0.43 -18.83 5.93
N TRP A 233 -0.99 -19.90 5.37
CA TRP A 233 -1.24 -20.02 3.93
C TRP A 233 -2.09 -18.87 3.36
N SER A 234 -2.92 -18.26 4.22
CA SER A 234 -3.83 -17.16 3.92
C SER A 234 -3.17 -15.76 3.96
N ASN A 235 -1.88 -15.63 4.30
CA ASN A 235 -1.18 -14.34 4.35
C ASN A 235 -0.83 -13.78 2.95
N ILE A 236 -1.65 -14.08 1.95
CA ILE A 236 -1.49 -13.65 0.57
C ILE A 236 -2.84 -13.21 0.03
N TYR A 237 -2.90 -12.00 -0.52
CA TYR A 237 -4.10 -11.45 -1.14
C TYR A 237 -3.78 -11.08 -2.59
N LEU A 238 -4.33 -11.88 -3.50
CA LEU A 238 -4.03 -11.79 -4.93
C LEU A 238 -4.82 -10.64 -5.57
N LEU A 239 -4.13 -9.74 -6.26
CA LEU A 239 -4.73 -8.56 -6.87
C LEU A 239 -4.74 -8.68 -8.39
N GLU A 240 -5.93 -8.76 -8.98
CA GLU A 240 -6.11 -8.69 -10.44
C GLU A 240 -5.75 -7.29 -10.97
N VAL A 241 -4.77 -7.21 -11.87
CA VAL A 241 -4.51 -5.99 -12.64
C VAL A 241 -5.56 -5.86 -13.75
N ARG A 242 -6.30 -4.76 -13.81
CA ARG A 242 -7.35 -4.53 -14.82
C ARG A 242 -6.93 -3.53 -15.90
N ASN A 243 -5.87 -3.88 -16.63
CA ASN A 243 -5.37 -3.05 -17.73
C ASN A 243 -5.93 -3.50 -19.09
N LYS A 244 -5.79 -2.66 -20.13
CA LYS A 244 -6.27 -2.98 -21.49
C LYS A 244 -5.56 -4.15 -22.19
N GLU A 245 -4.52 -4.71 -21.56
CA GLU A 245 -3.62 -5.71 -22.15
C GLU A 245 -4.15 -7.15 -22.08
N TRP A 246 -5.29 -7.38 -21.42
CA TRP A 246 -5.91 -8.70 -21.37
C TRP A 246 -6.49 -9.10 -22.72
N SER A 247 -5.86 -10.08 -23.35
CA SER A 247 -6.45 -10.78 -24.50
C SER A 247 -7.48 -11.82 -24.05
N ARG A 248 -8.29 -12.32 -25.00
CA ARG A 248 -9.21 -13.42 -24.75
C ARG A 248 -8.48 -14.65 -24.18
N ASP A 249 -7.32 -14.98 -24.72
CA ASP A 249 -6.54 -16.14 -24.28
C ASP A 249 -6.03 -15.93 -22.86
N ASN A 250 -5.60 -14.71 -22.52
CA ASN A 250 -5.20 -14.42 -21.14
C ASN A 250 -6.37 -14.54 -20.16
N ILE A 251 -7.57 -14.10 -20.55
CA ILE A 251 -8.78 -14.23 -19.72
C ILE A 251 -9.11 -15.71 -19.48
N LEU A 252 -8.99 -16.56 -20.49
CA LEU A 252 -9.17 -18.01 -20.33
C LEU A 252 -8.10 -18.61 -19.41
N GLY A 253 -6.84 -18.20 -19.55
CA GLY A 253 -5.77 -18.61 -18.63
C GLY A 253 -6.04 -18.17 -17.17
N PHE A 254 -6.59 -16.98 -16.98
CA PHE A 254 -7.00 -16.50 -15.66
C PHE A 254 -8.18 -17.28 -15.10
N GLU A 255 -9.17 -17.61 -15.92
CA GLU A 255 -10.28 -18.50 -15.53
C GLU A 255 -9.76 -19.85 -15.02
N GLU A 256 -8.82 -20.47 -15.74
CA GLU A 256 -8.18 -21.72 -15.32
C GLU A 256 -7.40 -21.56 -14.02
N PHE A 257 -6.71 -20.44 -13.82
CA PHE A 257 -6.06 -20.13 -12.55
C PHE A 257 -7.06 -19.98 -11.40
N ILE A 258 -8.20 -19.29 -11.59
CA ILE A 258 -9.25 -19.17 -10.57
C ILE A 258 -9.86 -20.54 -10.23
N LYS A 259 -10.14 -21.39 -11.23
CA LYS A 259 -10.62 -22.77 -10.99
C LYS A 259 -9.61 -23.58 -10.16
N PHE A 260 -8.32 -23.44 -10.48
CA PHE A 260 -7.24 -24.03 -9.70
C PHE A 260 -7.24 -23.53 -8.25
N LEU A 261 -7.33 -22.22 -8.01
CA LEU A 261 -7.34 -21.64 -6.66
C LEU A 261 -8.52 -22.15 -5.82
N ILE A 262 -9.72 -22.20 -6.40
CA ILE A 262 -10.92 -22.70 -5.73
C ILE A 262 -10.71 -24.17 -5.33
N THR A 263 -10.24 -24.98 -6.29
CA THR A 263 -9.99 -26.42 -6.09
C THR A 263 -8.93 -26.64 -5.02
N TRP A 264 -7.78 -25.97 -5.14
CA TRP A 264 -6.67 -26.08 -4.19
C TRP A 264 -7.10 -25.66 -2.78
N THR A 265 -7.79 -24.53 -2.66
CA THR A 265 -8.25 -24.01 -1.35
C THR A 265 -9.24 -24.98 -0.70
N PHE A 266 -10.16 -25.55 -1.46
CA PHE A 266 -11.12 -26.52 -0.93
C PHE A 266 -10.43 -27.80 -0.45
N PHE A 267 -9.54 -28.40 -1.26
CA PHE A 267 -8.96 -29.70 -0.95
C PHE A 267 -7.76 -29.66 -0.01
N VAL A 268 -6.96 -28.59 -0.01
CA VAL A 268 -5.72 -28.52 0.75
C VAL A 268 -5.95 -27.90 2.14
N PRO A 269 -6.21 -26.60 2.31
CA PRO A 269 -6.39 -26.03 3.64
C PRO A 269 -7.77 -26.32 4.26
N CYS A 270 -8.85 -26.45 3.49
CA CYS A 270 -10.19 -26.69 4.06
C CYS A 270 -10.47 -28.16 4.38
N HIS A 271 -10.12 -29.10 3.49
CA HIS A 271 -10.30 -30.55 3.73
C HIS A 271 -9.11 -31.22 4.42
N GLY A 272 -7.88 -30.76 4.17
CA GLY A 272 -6.67 -31.33 4.79
C GLY A 272 -6.55 -31.09 6.30
N ASN A 273 -7.30 -30.14 6.85
CA ASN A 273 -7.41 -29.89 8.30
C ASN A 273 -8.58 -30.65 8.96
N ALA A 274 -9.34 -31.45 8.20
CA ALA A 274 -10.47 -32.24 8.69
C ALA A 274 -10.13 -33.73 8.90
N GLN A 275 -8.85 -34.10 8.87
CA GLN A 275 -8.36 -35.44 9.22
C GLN A 275 -7.41 -35.40 10.42
#